data_AF-A0A6P3IAA4-F1
#
_entry.id   AF-A0A6P3IAA4-F1
#
_cell.length_a   1.000
_cell.length_b   1.000
_cell.length_c   1.000
_cell.angle_alpha   90.00
_cell.angle_beta   90.00
_cell.angle_gamma   90.00
#
_symmetry.space_group_name_H-M   'P 1'
#
loop_
_entity.id
_entity.type
_entity.pdbx_description
1 polymer ?
#
loop_
_entity_poly.entity_id
_entity_poly.type
_entity_poly.pdbx_seq_one_letter_code
_entity_poly.pdbx_strand_id
1 'polypeptide(L)' 'MAEGETTTFTALTEKFNLPLGNYKKPKLLYCSNGGYFLRILPDGTVDGTKDRSDQHTDTQ' A
#
# COMPACT_ATOMS: atom_id res chain seq x y z
N MET A 1 -27.89 7.37 20.72
CA MET A 1 -26.96 7.95 19.73
C MET A 1 -26.07 8.89 20.50
N ALA A 2 -24.75 8.70 20.47
CA ALA A 2 -23.80 9.61 21.09
C ALA A 2 -22.88 10.12 19.98
N GLU A 3 -22.93 11.42 19.73
CA GLU A 3 -21.96 12.10 18.88
C GLU A 3 -20.59 12.06 19.57
N GLY A 4 -19.69 11.20 19.07
CA GLY A 4 -18.29 11.16 19.51
C GLY A 4 -17.51 12.32 18.88
N GLU A 5 -16.99 13.21 19.72
CA GLU A 5 -16.15 14.33 19.33
C GLU A 5 -14.84 13.83 18.69
N THR A 6 -14.58 14.20 17.43
CA THR A 6 -13.35 13.84 16.70
C THR A 6 -12.15 14.57 17.29
N THR A 7 -11.38 13.92 18.16
CA THR A 7 -10.12 14.47 18.70
C THR A 7 -9.07 14.45 17.60
N THR A 8 -8.85 15.59 16.94
CA THR A 8 -7.81 15.72 15.91
C THR A 8 -6.48 16.03 16.62
N PHE A 9 -5.57 15.04 16.69
CA PHE A 9 -4.22 15.28 17.19
C PHE A 9 -3.51 16.28 16.27
N THR A 10 -2.81 17.27 16.85
CA THR A 10 -1.97 18.19 16.08
C THR A 10 -0.89 17.38 15.36
N ALA A 11 -1.04 17.24 14.04
CA ALA A 11 -0.02 16.62 13.21
C ALA A 11 1.26 17.45 13.35
N LEU A 12 2.28 16.89 13.99
CA LEU A 12 3.62 17.47 13.97
C LEU A 12 4.02 17.59 12.51
N THR A 13 4.21 18.83 12.04
CA THR A 13 4.64 19.12 10.67
C THR A 13 6.11 18.77 10.52
N GLU A 14 6.44 17.48 10.58
CA GLU A 14 7.71 17.00 10.05
C GLU A 14 7.73 17.35 8.56
N LYS A 15 8.87 17.85 8.06
CA LYS A 15 9.02 18.12 6.63
C LYS A 15 9.05 16.78 5.90
N PHE A 16 7.89 16.32 5.44
CA PHE A 16 7.75 15.15 4.59
C PHE A 16 8.25 15.49 3.18
N ASN A 17 9.56 15.36 2.98
CA ASN A 17 10.19 15.41 1.65
C ASN A 17 9.89 14.13 0.86
N LEU A 18 8.62 13.78 0.73
CA LEU A 18 8.19 12.70 -0.14
C LEU A 18 7.98 13.30 -1.53
N PRO A 19 8.62 12.78 -2.58
CA PRO A 19 8.28 13.20 -3.93
C PRO A 19 6.79 12.95 -4.13
N LEU A 20 6.07 13.92 -4.73
CA LEU A 20 4.71 13.69 -5.18
C LEU A 20 4.75 12.54 -6.18
N GLY A 21 4.43 11.34 -5.71
CA GLY A 21 4.43 10.15 -6.53
C GLY A 21 3.39 10.27 -7.64
N ASN A 22 3.66 9.64 -8.78
CA ASN A 22 2.61 9.37 -9.74
C ASN A 22 1.75 8.21 -9.21
N TYR A 23 0.46 8.46 -9.00
CA TYR A 23 -0.53 7.49 -8.52
C TYR A 23 -1.63 7.21 -9.55
N LYS A 24 -1.49 7.72 -10.78
CA LYS A 24 -2.47 7.47 -11.86
C LYS A 24 -2.40 6.05 -12.42
N LYS A 25 -1.37 5.29 -12.05
CA LYS A 25 -1.13 3.94 -12.53
C LYS A 25 -0.89 3.01 -11.34
N PRO A 26 -1.38 1.77 -11.42
CA PRO A 26 -1.10 0.74 -10.43
C PRO A 26 0.40 0.49 -10.32
N LYS A 27 0.84 -0.05 -9.18
CA LYS A 27 2.25 -0.36 -8.92
C LYS A 27 2.41 -1.80 -8.48
N LEU A 28 3.54 -2.40 -8.86
CA LEU A 28 3.99 -3.66 -8.28
C LEU A 28 4.89 -3.35 -7.08
N LEU A 29 4.54 -3.86 -5.90
CA LEU A 29 5.37 -3.70 -4.70
C LEU A 29 6.34 -4.87 -4.61
N TYR A 30 7.63 -4.59 -4.84
CA TYR A 30 8.68 -5.61 -4.84
C TYR A 30 9.48 -5.59 -3.53
N CYS A 31 9.53 -6.73 -2.86
CA CYS A 31 10.33 -6.97 -1.66
C CYS A 31 11.71 -7.50 -2.06
N SER A 32 12.73 -6.65 -1.88
CA SER A 32 14.12 -6.99 -2.21
C SER A 32 14.73 -8.06 -1.30
N ASN A 33 14.17 -8.28 -0.10
CA ASN A 33 14.71 -9.24 0.87
C ASN A 33 14.65 -10.69 0.37
N GLY A 34 13.71 -11.03 -0.52
CA GLY A 34 13.55 -12.38 -1.05
C GLY A 34 13.17 -12.46 -2.53
N GLY A 35 13.02 -11.30 -3.18
CA GLY A 35 12.65 -11.20 -4.58
C GLY A 35 11.19 -11.56 -4.86
N TYR A 36 10.26 -11.06 -4.03
CA TYR A 36 8.83 -11.31 -4.16
C TYR A 36 8.06 -10.04 -4.49
N PHE A 37 7.02 -10.17 -5.30
CA PHE A 37 5.98 -9.16 -5.48
C PHE A 37 4.87 -9.39 -4.45
N LEU A 38 4.43 -8.33 -3.78
CA LEU A 38 3.26 -8.37 -2.90
C LEU A 38 2.04 -8.76 -3.71
N ARG A 39 1.22 -9.66 -3.16
CA ARG A 39 -0.01 -10.14 -3.79
C ARG A 39 -1.14 -10.17 -2.76
N ILE A 40 -2.32 -9.74 -3.20
CA ILE A 40 -3.55 -9.83 -2.41
C ILE A 40 -4.53 -10.69 -3.22
N LEU A 41 -4.87 -11.86 -2.70
CA LEU A 41 -5.76 -12.79 -3.35
C LEU A 41 -7.24 -12.39 -3.19
N PRO A 42 -8.15 -12.88 -4.05
CA PRO A 42 -9.58 -12.55 -3.97
C PRO A 42 -10.26 -12.94 -2.64
N ASP A 43 -9.70 -13.92 -1.94
CA ASP A 43 -10.16 -14.36 -0.61
C ASP A 43 -9.64 -13.49 0.55
N GLY A 44 -8.81 -12.48 0.24
CA GLY A 44 -8.20 -11.57 1.22
C GLY A 44 -6.85 -12.05 1.77
N THR A 45 -6.35 -13.21 1.35
CA THR A 45 -5.02 -13.68 1.74
C THR A 45 -3.95 -12.73 1.18
N VAL A 46 -3.01 -12.33 2.03
CA VAL A 46 -1.86 -11.48 1.66
C VAL A 46 -0.59 -12.32 1.70
N ASP A 47 0.09 -12.42 0.57
CA ASP A 47 1.34 -13.17 0.44
C ASP A 47 2.32 -12.51 -0.55
N GLY A 48 3.36 -13.25 -0.95
CA GLY A 48 4.32 -12.82 -1.95
C GLY A 48 4.53 -13.87 -3.03
N THR A 49 4.63 -13.46 -4.29
CA THR A 49 4.93 -14.34 -5.43
C THR A 49 6.18 -13.89 -6.17
N LYS A 50 6.92 -14.84 -6.77
CA LYS A 50 8.03 -14.54 -7.70
C LYS A 50 7.55 -14.40 -9.14
N ASP A 51 6.32 -14.83 -9.42
CA ASP A 51 5.72 -14.70 -10.74
C ASP A 51 5.31 -13.24 -10.97
N ARG A 52 6.04 -12.57 -11.87
CA ARG A 52 5.76 -11.18 -12.26
C ARG A 52 4.50 -11.06 -13.12
N SER A 53 4.05 -12.14 -13.73
CA SER A 53 2.86 -12.16 -14.59
C SER A 53 1.58 -12.50 -13.84
N ASP A 54 1.66 -12.69 -12.52
CA ASP A 54 0.50 -12.96 -11.67
C ASP A 54 -0.47 -11.76 -11.67
N GLN A 55 -1.72 -12.03 -12.03
CA GLN A 55 -2.77 -11.02 -12.17
C GLN A 55 -3.14 -10.31 -10.87
N HIS A 56 -2.81 -10.89 -9.71
CA HIS A 56 -3.15 -10.35 -8.39
C HIS A 56 -2.00 -9.54 -7.77
N THR A 57 -0.91 -9.31 -8.52
CA THR A 57 0.19 -8.45 -8.08
C THR A 57 0.00 -6.99 -8.48
N ASP A 58 -0.89 -6.71 -9.44
CA ASP A 58 -1.22 -5.36 -9.90
C ASP A 58 -2.12 -4.67 -8.85
N THR A 59 -1.50 -3.83 -8.00
CA THR A 59 -2.24 -3.09 -6.97
C THR A 59 -2.91 -1.87 -7.60
N GLN A 60 -4.26 -1.88 -7.68
CA GLN A 60 -5.09 -0.79 -8.21
C GLN A 60 -4.93 0.53 -7.43
#